data_AF-A0A8C6ZE68-F1
#
_entry.id   AF-A0A8C6ZE68-F1
#
_cell.length_a   1.000
_cell.length_b   1.000
_cell.length_c   1.000
_cell.angle_alpha   90.00
_cell.angle_beta   90.00
_cell.angle_gamma   90.00
#
_symmetry.space_group_name_H-M   'P 1'
#
loop_
_entity.id
_entity.type
_entity.pdbx_description
1 polymer ?
#
loop_
_entity_poly.entity_id
_entity_poly.type
_entity_poly.pdbx_seq_one_letter_code
_entity_poly.pdbx_strand_id
1 'polypeptide(L)' 'MAQWQELQGLDAASLERLHQLYSGAALPMEARQCLAAWIEDQNW' A
#
# COMPACT_ATOMS: atom_id res chain seq x y z
N MET A 1 5.05 11.10 -7.51
CA MET A 1 4.28 9.85 -7.71
C MET A 1 3.91 9.33 -6.34
N ALA A 2 2.78 8.65 -6.19
CA ALA A 2 2.43 8.08 -4.90
C ALA A 2 3.38 6.91 -4.58
N GLN A 3 3.88 6.83 -3.35
CA GLN A 3 4.73 5.74 -2.86
C GLN A 3 4.10 4.37 -3.12
N TRP A 4 2.77 4.28 -3.08
CA TRP A 4 2.05 3.05 -3.46
C TRP A 4 2.37 2.52 -4.86
N GLN A 5 2.56 3.41 -5.85
CA GLN A 5 2.91 2.98 -7.21
C GLN A 5 4.32 2.39 -7.28
N GLU A 6 5.25 2.88 -6.46
CA GLU A 6 6.60 2.33 -6.38
C GLU A 6 6.58 0.92 -5.75
N LEU A 7 5.72 0.71 -4.75
CA LEU A 7 5.53 -0.61 -4.13
C LEU A 7 5.00 -1.66 -5.10
N GLN A 8 4.15 -1.28 -6.06
CA GLN A 8 3.65 -2.20 -7.09
C GLN A 8 4.73 -2.66 -8.08
N GLY A 9 5.85 -1.94 -8.18
CA GLY A 9 6.99 -2.31 -9.02
C GLY A 9 8.00 -3.25 -8.34
N LEU A 10 7.76 -3.64 -7.08
CA LEU A 10 8.66 -4.53 -6.34
C LEU A 10 8.58 -5.98 -6.83
N ASP A 11 9.58 -6.76 -6.43
CA ASP A 11 9.60 -8.19 -6.68
C ASP A 11 8.46 -8.93 -5.97
N ALA A 12 8.12 -10.13 -6.46
CA ALA A 12 7.01 -10.92 -5.95
C ALA A 12 7.11 -11.24 -4.45
N ALA A 13 8.32 -11.45 -3.90
CA ALA A 13 8.49 -11.75 -2.48
C ALA A 13 8.28 -10.51 -1.60
N SER A 14 8.52 -9.32 -2.13
CA SER A 14 8.20 -8.05 -1.47
C SER A 14 6.69 -7.73 -1.55
N LEU A 15 6.04 -8.04 -2.67
CA LEU A 15 4.58 -7.93 -2.81
C LEU A 15 3.83 -8.89 -1.88
N GLU A 16 4.32 -10.13 -1.71
CA GLU A 16 3.75 -11.08 -0.76
C GLU A 16 3.79 -10.56 0.68
N ARG A 17 4.91 -9.95 1.09
CA ARG A 17 5.04 -9.32 2.41
C ARG A 17 4.09 -8.14 2.57
N LEU A 18 3.90 -7.34 1.51
CA LEU A 18 2.90 -6.27 1.50
C LEU A 18 1.49 -6.86 1.71
N HIS A 19 1.12 -7.90 0.97
CA HIS A 19 -0.19 -8.56 1.14
C HIS A 19 -0.38 -9.12 2.55
N GLN A 20 0.65 -9.72 3.14
CA GLN A 20 0.59 -10.20 4.52
C GLN A 20 0.37 -9.05 5.52
N LEU A 21 1.03 -7.90 5.33
CA LEU A 21 0.83 -6.71 6.17
C LEU A 21 -0.64 -6.27 6.18
N TYR A 22 -1.30 -6.33 5.03
CA TYR A 22 -2.70 -5.94 4.87
C TYR A 22 -3.71 -7.03 5.25
N SER A 23 -3.28 -8.29 5.38
CA SER A 23 -4.19 -9.43 5.64
C SER A 23 -4.90 -9.38 7.00
N GLY A 24 -4.32 -8.68 7.99
CA GLY A 24 -4.93 -8.44 9.30
C GLY A 24 -5.20 -6.96 9.60
N ALA A 25 -5.01 -6.08 8.60
CA ALA A 25 -5.15 -4.65 8.78
C ALA A 25 -6.61 -4.21 8.67
N ALA A 26 -6.99 -3.15 9.40
CA ALA A 26 -8.32 -2.54 9.28
C ALA A 26 -8.51 -1.77 7.96
N LEU A 27 -7.42 -1.43 7.28
CA LEU A 27 -7.43 -0.72 6.00
C LEU A 27 -7.27 -1.72 4.85
N PRO A 28 -8.25 -1.87 3.95
CA PRO A 28 -8.11 -2.72 2.75
C PRO A 28 -7.06 -2.18 1.78
N MET A 29 -6.41 -3.07 1.02
CA MET A 29 -5.46 -2.67 -0.02
C MET A 29 -6.11 -1.80 -1.11
N GLU A 30 -7.36 -2.06 -1.47
CA GLU A 30 -8.08 -1.25 -2.44
C GLU A 30 -8.25 0.19 -1.95
N ALA A 31 -8.57 0.36 -0.67
CA ALA A 31 -8.68 1.68 -0.05
C ALA A 31 -7.32 2.38 -0.01
N ARG A 32 -6.24 1.65 0.32
CA ARG A 32 -4.86 2.17 0.26
C ARG A 32 -4.47 2.63 -1.15
N GLN A 33 -4.92 1.92 -2.20
CA GLN A 33 -4.65 2.27 -3.59
C GLN A 33 -5.46 3.50 -4.03
N CYS A 34 -6.77 3.51 -3.82
CA CYS A 34 -7.65 4.60 -4.24
C CYS A 34 -7.32 5.91 -3.54
N LEU A 35 -6.89 5.83 -2.27
CA LEU A 35 -6.56 6.99 -1.45
C LEU A 35 -5.05 7.20 -1.32
N ALA A 36 -4.23 6.61 -2.20
CA ALA A 36 -2.78 6.59 -2.02
C ALA A 36 -2.16 7.97 -1.80
N ALA A 37 -2.48 8.92 -2.69
CA ALA A 37 -1.99 10.29 -2.57
C ALA A 37 -2.52 11.01 -1.31
N TRP A 38 -3.78 10.77 -0.93
CA TRP A 38 -4.37 11.39 0.26
C TRP A 38 -3.76 10.85 1.55
N ILE A 39 -3.61 9.52 1.66
CA ILE A 39 -2.98 8.86 2.81
C ILE A 39 -1.53 9.32 2.95
N GLU A 40 -0.80 9.46 1.85
CA GLU A 40 0.62 9.85 1.86
C GLU A 40 0.83 11.34 2.18
N ASP A 41 -0.20 12.18 2.04
CA ASP A 41 -0.18 13.61 2.38
C ASP A 41 -0.54 13.88 3.85
N GLN A 42 -1.05 12.89 4.59
CA GLN A 42 -1.35 13.06 6.02
C GLN A 42 -0.10 12.94 6.88
N ASN A 43 -0.11 13.63 8.03
CA ASN A 43 0.94 13.54 9.05
C ASN A 43 0.54 12.50 10.13
N TRP A 44 0.64 11.21 9.78
CA TRP A 44 0.26 10.07 10.62
C TRP A 44 1.16 9.84 11.85
#